data_AF-A0A5B9E6V3-F1
#
_entry.id   AF-A0A5B9E6V3-F1
#
_cell.length_a   1.000
_cell.length_b   1.000
_cell.length_c   1.000
_cell.angle_alpha   90.00
_cell.angle_beta   90.00
_cell.angle_gamma   90.00
#
_symmetry.space_group_name_H-M   'P 1'
#
loop_
_entity.id
_entity.type
_entity.pdbx_description
1 polymer ?
#
loop_
_entity_poly.entity_id
_entity_poly.type
_entity_poly.pdbx_seq_one_letter_code
_entity_poly.pdbx_strand_id
1 'polypeptide(L)'
;MFKVHLSLSACALLACSAIALAQAPAAAPAARPAPPPLESPNPHYVSFVLTQDVNASADTVWARVGKYCDIGEWGFPCTILQGPGNEIGSVRSIQNEVMVGKTRYSYTYAQAPRQGVTYNLYHATLEVVPVTAKTSRLEYSFLYDNSMLTDDAARNTEIATRKMRFTGFLKNMKTLSEGGKLEKPTAPPPVLSTAPWLVAEPHYVTIPMSIDVNAPADKVWARIGKYCDIGEWGFPGCTITSGKDGELGAIRTIGNEVLVGKTKYSYIYTQPKRAGSNYIMYHGDLEAEPLTATTTRLNYTLLYDNSALPDDAAKQKDIENRRTRFTQMLENMKLLAEGKPLPEGAVRRPTPPAAATTPR
;
A
#
# COMPACT_ATOMS: atom_id res chain seq x y z
N MET A 1 28.55 12.51 -89.41
CA MET A 1 27.23 12.25 -88.80
C MET A 1 27.13 13.09 -87.54
N PHE A 2 26.10 13.95 -87.51
CA PHE A 2 25.58 14.86 -86.47
C PHE A 2 25.98 14.61 -84.99
N LYS A 3 26.15 15.60 -84.10
CA LYS A 3 26.22 17.08 -84.13
C LYS A 3 26.68 17.52 -82.73
N VAL A 4 27.64 18.44 -82.66
CA VAL A 4 27.93 19.29 -81.48
C VAL A 4 26.98 20.50 -81.54
N HIS A 5 26.34 20.90 -80.44
CA HIS A 5 25.89 22.28 -80.13
C HIS A 5 25.49 22.34 -78.64
N LEU A 6 26.09 23.19 -77.81
CA LEU A 6 26.05 24.66 -77.68
C LEU A 6 25.05 25.09 -76.59
N SER A 7 25.60 25.88 -75.66
CA SER A 7 25.05 26.40 -74.41
C SER A 7 23.76 27.21 -74.56
N LEU A 8 22.88 27.14 -73.55
CA LEU A 8 22.01 28.26 -73.17
C LEU A 8 21.86 28.28 -71.64
N SER A 9 22.43 29.33 -71.02
CA SER A 9 22.21 29.68 -69.61
C SER A 9 20.79 30.18 -69.41
N ALA A 10 20.07 29.59 -68.46
CA ALA A 10 18.87 30.17 -67.88
C ALA A 10 19.18 30.52 -66.41
N CYS A 11 19.35 31.81 -66.15
CA CYS A 11 19.50 32.39 -64.84
C CYS A 11 18.11 32.40 -64.16
N ALA A 12 17.87 31.52 -63.20
CA ALA A 12 16.68 31.53 -62.37
C ALA A 12 17.06 32.04 -60.97
N LEU A 13 16.76 33.31 -60.70
CA LEU A 13 16.73 33.88 -59.36
C LEU A 13 15.61 33.20 -58.55
N LEU A 14 15.96 32.27 -57.68
CA LEU A 14 15.08 31.80 -56.61
C LEU A 14 15.26 32.71 -55.39
N ALA A 15 14.28 33.57 -55.17
CA ALA A 15 14.14 34.33 -53.94
C ALA A 15 13.74 33.37 -52.79
N CYS A 16 14.70 32.97 -51.96
CA CYS A 16 14.44 32.29 -50.70
C CYS A 16 13.85 33.29 -49.70
N SER A 17 12.51 33.37 -49.65
CA SER A 17 11.82 34.02 -48.53
C SER A 17 11.97 33.14 -47.29
N ALA A 18 12.82 33.55 -46.35
CA ALA A 18 12.90 32.92 -45.03
C ALA A 18 11.61 33.21 -44.26
N ILE A 19 10.67 32.26 -44.27
CA ILE A 19 9.51 32.30 -43.37
C ILE A 19 10.02 31.89 -41.99
N ALA A 20 10.27 32.89 -41.13
CA ALA A 20 10.44 32.66 -39.71
C ALA A 20 9.10 32.20 -39.13
N LEU A 21 8.92 30.87 -39.00
CA LEU A 21 7.86 30.30 -38.19
C LEU A 21 8.16 30.63 -36.73
N ALA A 22 7.58 31.72 -36.23
CA ALA A 22 7.53 31.99 -34.80
C ALA A 22 6.82 30.81 -34.14
N GLN A 23 7.57 29.96 -33.42
CA GLN A 23 6.99 28.91 -32.59
C GLN A 23 6.10 29.59 -31.56
N ALA A 24 4.78 29.36 -31.68
CA ALA A 24 3.83 29.77 -30.66
C ALA A 24 4.29 29.16 -29.32
N PRO A 25 4.30 29.95 -28.22
CA PRO A 25 4.68 29.44 -26.91
C PRO A 25 3.80 28.24 -26.58
N ALA A 26 4.43 27.12 -26.21
CA ALA A 26 3.72 25.92 -25.81
C ALA A 26 2.70 26.27 -24.73
N ALA A 27 1.43 25.94 -24.98
CA ALA A 27 0.37 26.16 -24.02
C ALA A 27 0.76 25.54 -22.68
N ALA A 28 0.64 26.32 -21.60
CA ALA A 28 0.89 25.82 -20.25
C ALA A 28 0.02 24.57 -20.02
N PRO A 29 0.59 23.48 -19.47
CA PRO A 29 -0.19 22.27 -19.22
C PRO A 29 -1.36 22.62 -18.30
N ALA A 30 -2.57 22.27 -18.72
CA ALA A 30 -3.78 22.48 -17.93
C ALA A 30 -3.61 21.86 -16.54
N ALA A 31 -4.04 22.60 -15.51
CA ALA A 31 -4.04 22.09 -14.14
C ALA A 31 -4.83 20.77 -14.10
N ARG A 32 -4.26 19.74 -13.47
CA ARG A 32 -4.95 18.45 -13.34
C ARG A 32 -6.24 18.67 -12.54
N PRO A 33 -7.39 18.13 -13.00
CA PRO A 33 -8.62 18.22 -12.24
C PRO A 33 -8.43 17.61 -10.85
N ALA A 34 -9.09 18.20 -9.84
CA ALA A 34 -9.08 17.67 -8.49
C ALA A 34 -9.62 16.23 -8.49
N PRO A 35 -9.05 15.32 -7.67
CA PRO A 35 -9.56 13.96 -7.59
C PRO A 35 -11.00 13.97 -7.07
N PRO A 36 -11.83 12.98 -7.46
CA PRO A 36 -13.18 12.85 -6.91
C PRO A 36 -13.16 12.73 -5.38
N PRO A 37 -14.24 13.15 -4.68
CA PRO A 37 -14.32 13.03 -3.22
C PRO A 37 -14.23 11.57 -2.78
N LEU A 38 -13.90 11.36 -1.50
CA LEU A 38 -13.93 10.03 -0.89
C LEU A 38 -15.36 9.47 -0.91
N GLU A 39 -15.48 8.15 -1.05
CA GLU A 39 -16.77 7.46 -0.96
C GLU A 39 -17.41 7.64 0.42
N SER A 40 -16.59 7.60 1.47
CA SER A 40 -16.95 8.02 2.83
C SER A 40 -16.47 9.46 3.00
N PRO A 41 -17.35 10.47 2.91
CA PRO A 41 -16.92 11.88 2.83
C PRO A 41 -16.28 12.39 4.12
N ASN A 42 -16.65 11.83 5.28
CA ASN A 42 -16.12 12.19 6.60
C ASN A 42 -15.77 10.91 7.36
N PRO A 43 -14.68 10.21 6.99
CA PRO A 43 -14.35 8.95 7.63
C PRO A 43 -13.94 9.17 9.09
N HIS A 44 -14.50 8.36 9.97
CA HIS A 44 -14.15 8.26 11.37
C HIS A 44 -13.37 6.96 11.58
N TYR A 45 -12.05 7.08 11.47
CA TYR A 45 -11.14 5.95 11.65
C TYR A 45 -10.90 5.69 13.12
N VAL A 46 -11.06 4.43 13.52
CA VAL A 46 -10.71 3.95 14.85
C VAL A 46 -9.64 2.89 14.71
N SER A 47 -8.59 3.01 15.52
CA SER A 47 -7.56 2.00 15.65
C SER A 47 -7.42 1.51 17.09
N PHE A 48 -7.05 0.25 17.27
CA PHE A 48 -6.56 -0.27 18.55
C PHE A 48 -5.52 -1.37 18.34
N VAL A 49 -4.65 -1.54 19.33
CA VAL A 49 -3.67 -2.62 19.40
C VAL A 49 -4.00 -3.48 20.61
N LEU A 50 -4.02 -4.79 20.42
CA LEU A 50 -4.17 -5.77 21.48
C LEU A 50 -2.92 -6.64 21.53
N THR A 51 -2.47 -6.99 22.73
CA THR A 51 -1.23 -7.73 22.92
C THR A 51 -1.45 -8.96 23.78
N GLN A 52 -0.68 -10.01 23.53
CA GLN A 52 -0.66 -11.21 24.35
C GLN A 52 0.77 -11.78 24.40
N ASP A 53 1.38 -11.78 25.58
CA ASP A 53 2.68 -12.41 25.77
C ASP A 53 2.55 -13.94 25.71
N VAL A 54 3.54 -14.58 25.08
CA VAL A 54 3.60 -16.03 24.83
C VAL A 54 4.95 -16.57 25.27
N ASN A 55 4.92 -17.69 25.99
CA ASN A 55 6.08 -18.41 26.50
C ASN A 55 6.68 -19.35 25.45
N ALA A 56 6.84 -18.84 24.23
CA ALA A 56 7.48 -19.51 23.11
C ALA A 56 8.22 -18.48 22.25
N SER A 57 9.25 -18.93 21.53
CA SER A 57 10.00 -18.07 20.59
C SER A 57 9.10 -17.57 19.46
N ALA A 58 9.46 -16.45 18.84
CA ALA A 58 8.70 -15.91 17.72
C ALA A 58 8.56 -16.90 16.55
N ASP A 59 9.61 -17.65 16.24
CA ASP A 59 9.57 -18.71 15.22
C ASP A 59 8.56 -19.81 15.57
N THR A 60 8.54 -20.27 16.83
CA THR A 60 7.59 -21.30 17.28
C THR A 60 6.15 -20.79 17.22
N VAL A 61 5.90 -19.57 17.68
CA VAL A 61 4.57 -18.96 17.64
C VAL A 61 4.12 -18.78 16.19
N TRP A 62 4.94 -18.15 15.34
CA TRP A 62 4.59 -17.87 13.95
C TRP A 62 4.36 -19.14 13.13
N ALA A 63 5.18 -20.17 13.33
CA ALA A 63 4.97 -21.47 12.67
C ALA A 63 3.65 -22.13 13.06
N ARG A 64 3.09 -21.80 14.24
CA ARG A 64 1.87 -22.41 14.78
C ARG A 64 0.59 -21.70 14.38
N VAL A 65 0.61 -20.36 14.34
CA VAL A 65 -0.60 -19.53 14.17
C VAL A 65 -0.50 -18.47 13.08
N GLY A 66 0.67 -18.34 12.44
CA GLY A 66 1.02 -17.24 11.55
C GLY A 66 0.64 -17.44 10.08
N LYS A 67 0.26 -18.64 9.64
CA LYS A 67 -0.20 -18.82 8.26
C LYS A 67 -1.57 -18.17 8.09
N TYR A 68 -1.86 -17.70 6.88
CA TYR A 68 -3.02 -16.83 6.65
C TYR A 68 -4.36 -17.48 7.01
N CYS A 69 -4.48 -18.80 6.82
CA CYS A 69 -5.68 -19.57 7.21
C CYS A 69 -5.54 -20.38 8.51
N ASP A 70 -4.46 -20.22 9.29
CA ASP A 70 -4.38 -20.85 10.63
C ASP A 70 -5.48 -20.32 11.57
N ILE A 71 -6.08 -19.16 11.26
CA ILE A 71 -7.31 -18.64 11.90
C ILE A 71 -8.46 -19.65 11.90
N GLY A 72 -8.46 -20.61 10.99
CA GLY A 72 -9.34 -21.80 11.02
C GLY A 72 -9.35 -22.52 12.35
N GLU A 73 -8.21 -22.53 13.05
CA GLU A 73 -8.05 -23.25 14.32
C GLU A 73 -8.38 -22.38 15.52
N TRP A 74 -8.11 -21.07 15.47
CA TRP A 74 -8.20 -20.19 16.65
C TRP A 74 -9.30 -19.12 16.59
N GLY A 75 -10.04 -19.01 15.48
CA GLY A 75 -11.09 -18.01 15.32
C GLY A 75 -12.22 -18.42 14.38
N PHE A 76 -11.99 -18.37 13.08
CA PHE A 76 -13.03 -18.53 12.04
C PHE A 76 -12.64 -19.59 11.03
N PRO A 77 -13.60 -20.40 10.53
CA PRO A 77 -13.37 -21.27 9.38
C PRO A 77 -12.73 -20.50 8.22
N CYS A 78 -11.67 -21.07 7.64
CA CYS A 78 -10.88 -20.39 6.64
C CYS A 78 -10.50 -21.32 5.49
N THR A 79 -10.72 -20.84 4.28
CA THR A 79 -10.23 -21.45 3.04
C THR A 79 -9.59 -20.37 2.18
N ILE A 80 -8.53 -20.72 1.47
CA ILE A 80 -7.92 -19.84 0.46
C ILE A 80 -8.78 -19.86 -0.80
N LEU A 81 -9.24 -18.68 -1.23
CA LEU A 81 -10.06 -18.49 -2.42
C LEU A 81 -9.22 -18.19 -3.66
N GLN A 82 -8.12 -17.45 -3.50
CA GLN A 82 -7.23 -17.05 -4.57
C GLN A 82 -5.80 -16.90 -4.05
N GLY A 83 -4.81 -17.17 -4.90
CA GLY A 83 -3.39 -17.06 -4.58
C GLY A 83 -2.86 -18.22 -3.74
N PRO A 84 -1.57 -18.20 -3.38
CA PRO A 84 -0.91 -19.32 -2.71
C PRO A 84 -1.22 -19.44 -1.21
N GLY A 85 -1.89 -18.44 -0.62
CA GLY A 85 -2.27 -18.44 0.79
C GLY A 85 -1.17 -18.01 1.75
N ASN A 86 0.03 -17.72 1.25
CA ASN A 86 1.17 -17.26 2.01
C ASN A 86 1.85 -16.02 1.39
N GLU A 87 1.28 -15.40 0.35
CA GLU A 87 1.83 -14.20 -0.29
C GLU A 87 0.80 -13.07 -0.38
N ILE A 88 1.29 -11.82 -0.47
CA ILE A 88 0.47 -10.63 -0.70
C ILE A 88 -0.36 -10.81 -1.98
N GLY A 89 -1.65 -10.49 -1.90
CA GLY A 89 -2.66 -10.76 -2.93
C GLY A 89 -3.42 -12.07 -2.74
N SER A 90 -3.04 -12.92 -1.78
CA SER A 90 -3.84 -14.08 -1.41
C SER A 90 -5.17 -13.66 -0.79
N VAL A 91 -6.25 -14.36 -1.15
CA VAL A 91 -7.61 -14.08 -0.68
C VAL A 91 -8.11 -15.26 0.15
N ARG A 92 -8.72 -14.98 1.30
CA ARG A 92 -9.35 -15.99 2.16
C ARG A 92 -10.87 -15.80 2.28
N SER A 93 -11.56 -16.87 2.65
CA SER A 93 -13.03 -16.92 2.76
C SER A 93 -13.64 -16.03 3.84
N ILE A 94 -12.83 -15.49 4.74
CA ILE A 94 -13.28 -14.61 5.81
C ILE A 94 -13.61 -13.25 5.20
N GLN A 95 -14.89 -13.00 4.89
CA GLN A 95 -15.35 -11.74 4.27
C GLN A 95 -14.52 -11.32 3.04
N ASN A 96 -14.02 -12.29 2.27
CA ASN A 96 -13.14 -12.07 1.11
C ASN A 96 -11.90 -11.23 1.45
N GLU A 97 -11.30 -11.49 2.61
CA GLU A 97 -10.13 -10.76 3.06
C GLU A 97 -8.91 -11.03 2.17
N VAL A 98 -8.24 -9.95 1.76
CA VAL A 98 -7.04 -9.95 0.92
C VAL A 98 -5.82 -9.66 1.79
N MET A 99 -4.75 -10.43 1.64
CA MET A 99 -3.46 -10.11 2.28
C MET A 99 -2.83 -8.94 1.55
N VAL A 100 -2.63 -7.81 2.24
CA VAL A 100 -2.17 -6.54 1.67
C VAL A 100 -0.78 -6.11 2.14
N GLY A 101 -0.20 -6.82 3.10
CA GLY A 101 1.19 -6.64 3.54
C GLY A 101 1.69 -7.87 4.29
N LYS A 102 3.01 -8.06 4.34
CA LYS A 102 3.64 -9.24 4.94
C LYS A 102 5.09 -8.94 5.31
N THR A 103 5.47 -9.37 6.50
CA THR A 103 6.88 -9.46 6.94
C THR A 103 7.19 -10.91 7.29
N ARG A 104 8.40 -11.17 7.81
CA ARG A 104 8.74 -12.49 8.36
C ARG A 104 7.77 -12.99 9.44
N TYR A 105 7.27 -12.11 10.30
CA TYR A 105 6.43 -12.46 11.45
C TYR A 105 5.13 -11.67 11.51
N SER A 106 4.68 -11.11 10.39
CA SER A 106 3.39 -10.44 10.34
C SER A 106 2.73 -10.57 8.98
N TYR A 107 1.41 -10.43 8.97
CA TYR A 107 0.65 -10.14 7.77
C TYR A 107 -0.41 -9.10 8.09
N THR A 108 -0.69 -8.23 7.11
CA THR A 108 -1.80 -7.28 7.13
C THR A 108 -2.84 -7.74 6.12
N TYR A 109 -4.11 -7.68 6.48
CA TYR A 109 -5.21 -8.01 5.58
C TYR A 109 -6.25 -6.89 5.54
N ALA A 110 -7.02 -6.86 4.46
CA ALA A 110 -8.10 -5.92 4.23
C ALA A 110 -9.38 -6.63 3.78
N GLN A 111 -10.56 -6.09 4.11
CA GLN A 111 -11.81 -6.60 3.54
C GLN A 111 -12.05 -6.00 2.15
N ALA A 112 -12.30 -6.86 1.17
CA ALA A 112 -12.71 -6.41 -0.16
C ALA A 112 -14.12 -5.77 -0.10
N PRO A 113 -14.38 -4.65 -0.80
CA PRO A 113 -15.72 -4.08 -0.86
C PRO A 113 -16.71 -5.06 -1.51
N ARG A 114 -17.96 -4.99 -1.06
CA ARG A 114 -19.03 -5.91 -1.48
C ARG A 114 -20.22 -5.14 -2.02
N GLN A 115 -20.97 -5.77 -2.91
CA GLN A 115 -22.20 -5.21 -3.47
C GLN A 115 -23.23 -5.00 -2.36
N GLY A 116 -23.89 -3.84 -2.38
CA GLY A 116 -24.93 -3.49 -1.41
C GLY A 116 -24.43 -3.26 0.03
N VAL A 117 -23.12 -3.38 0.28
CA VAL A 117 -22.51 -3.08 1.58
C VAL A 117 -21.82 -1.73 1.48
N THR A 118 -22.15 -0.81 2.39
CA THR A 118 -21.46 0.47 2.42
C THR A 118 -19.97 0.26 2.62
N TYR A 119 -19.16 0.95 1.80
CA TYR A 119 -17.71 0.90 1.91
C TYR A 119 -17.28 1.37 3.30
N ASN A 120 -16.54 0.52 3.99
CA ASN A 120 -15.82 0.87 5.20
C ASN A 120 -14.36 0.43 5.04
N LEU A 121 -13.42 1.32 5.37
CA LEU A 121 -12.02 0.94 5.45
C LEU A 121 -11.89 -0.11 6.57
N TYR A 122 -11.18 -1.22 6.33
CA TYR A 122 -11.07 -2.31 7.29
C TYR A 122 -9.75 -3.02 7.07
N HIS A 123 -8.88 -2.96 8.08
CA HIS A 123 -7.56 -3.53 8.05
C HIS A 123 -7.18 -4.11 9.41
N ALA A 124 -6.44 -5.20 9.39
CA ALA A 124 -5.79 -5.68 10.59
C ALA A 124 -4.42 -6.26 10.29
N THR A 125 -3.52 -6.16 11.26
CA THR A 125 -2.20 -6.79 11.24
C THR A 125 -2.11 -7.76 12.40
N LEU A 126 -1.77 -9.01 12.11
CA LEU A 126 -1.29 -9.97 13.10
C LEU A 126 0.24 -9.98 13.04
N GLU A 127 0.90 -9.75 14.16
CA GLU A 127 2.36 -9.75 14.30
C GLU A 127 2.79 -10.62 15.49
N VAL A 128 3.93 -11.28 15.34
CA VAL A 128 4.66 -11.90 16.45
C VAL A 128 5.97 -11.13 16.67
N VAL A 129 6.06 -10.42 17.79
CA VAL A 129 7.23 -9.65 18.18
C VAL A 129 8.15 -10.52 19.04
N PRO A 130 9.41 -10.77 18.64
CA PRO A 130 10.40 -11.41 19.50
C PRO A 130 10.67 -10.55 20.75
N VAL A 131 10.58 -11.15 21.95
CA VAL A 131 10.91 -10.47 23.22
C VAL A 131 12.23 -11.00 23.77
N THR A 132 12.38 -12.32 23.82
CA THR A 132 13.64 -13.02 24.11
C THR A 132 13.82 -14.20 23.15
N ALA A 133 14.90 -14.97 23.29
CA ALA A 133 15.06 -16.22 22.55
C ALA A 133 13.96 -17.26 22.83
N LYS A 134 13.24 -17.15 23.96
CA LYS A 134 12.23 -18.14 24.39
C LYS A 134 10.83 -17.56 24.59
N THR A 135 10.67 -16.25 24.43
CA THR A 135 9.38 -15.56 24.63
C THR A 135 9.13 -14.58 23.51
N SER A 136 7.86 -14.38 23.21
CA SER A 136 7.39 -13.46 22.18
C SER A 136 6.08 -12.81 22.62
N ARG A 137 5.61 -11.86 21.83
CA ARG A 137 4.34 -11.19 22.01
C ARG A 137 3.56 -11.25 20.71
N LEU A 138 2.33 -11.73 20.79
CA LEU A 138 1.35 -11.54 19.73
C LEU A 138 0.86 -10.09 19.82
N GLU A 139 0.90 -9.37 18.71
CA GLU A 139 0.28 -8.06 18.55
C GLU A 139 -0.78 -8.15 17.45
N TYR A 140 -2.00 -7.71 17.79
CA TYR A 140 -3.10 -7.59 16.85
C TYR A 140 -3.51 -6.12 16.75
N SER A 141 -3.13 -5.50 15.64
CA SER A 141 -3.48 -4.13 15.31
C SER A 141 -4.71 -4.12 14.42
N PHE A 142 -5.68 -3.28 14.72
CA PHE A 142 -6.92 -3.17 13.96
C PHE A 142 -7.21 -1.71 13.63
N LEU A 143 -7.56 -1.43 12.38
CA LEU A 143 -8.01 -0.12 11.89
C LEU A 143 -9.28 -0.31 11.09
N TYR A 144 -10.30 0.49 11.37
CA TYR A 144 -11.52 0.49 10.57
C TYR A 144 -12.26 1.82 10.58
N ASP A 145 -13.05 2.05 9.53
CA ASP A 145 -14.02 3.13 9.43
C ASP A 145 -15.34 2.71 10.10
N ASN A 146 -15.78 3.48 11.10
CA ASN A 146 -17.06 3.27 11.77
C ASN A 146 -18.02 4.47 11.63
N SER A 147 -17.83 5.28 10.58
CA SER A 147 -18.69 6.44 10.25
C SER A 147 -20.15 6.07 10.04
N MET A 148 -20.39 4.81 9.64
CA MET A 148 -21.74 4.30 9.38
C MET A 148 -22.57 4.05 10.65
N LEU A 149 -21.94 4.13 11.82
CA LEU A 149 -22.64 3.99 13.10
C LEU A 149 -23.28 5.32 13.49
N THR A 150 -24.51 5.23 14.00
CA THR A 150 -25.44 6.35 14.22
C THR A 150 -24.91 7.38 15.21
N ASP A 151 -24.19 6.94 16.23
CA ASP A 151 -23.75 7.75 17.35
C ASP A 151 -22.54 7.13 18.06
N ASP A 152 -21.98 7.86 19.03
CA ASP A 152 -20.81 7.45 19.78
C ASP A 152 -21.07 6.23 20.68
N ALA A 153 -22.30 6.01 21.15
CA ALA A 153 -22.63 4.84 21.96
C ALA A 153 -22.60 3.56 21.11
N ALA A 154 -23.12 3.61 19.88
CA ALA A 154 -23.01 2.55 18.89
C ALA A 154 -21.53 2.28 18.53
N ARG A 155 -20.75 3.34 18.30
CA ARG A 155 -19.29 3.21 18.04
C ARG A 155 -18.56 2.56 19.19
N ASN A 156 -18.79 3.00 20.42
CA ASN A 156 -18.16 2.44 21.61
C ASN A 156 -18.54 0.97 21.83
N THR A 157 -19.80 0.62 21.60
CA THR A 157 -20.29 -0.78 21.64
C THR A 157 -19.58 -1.65 20.61
N GLU A 158 -19.46 -1.19 19.37
CA GLU A 158 -18.77 -1.90 18.29
C GLU A 158 -17.28 -2.09 18.62
N ILE A 159 -16.60 -1.05 19.11
CA ILE A 159 -15.20 -1.11 19.54
C ILE A 159 -15.02 -2.15 20.66
N ALA A 160 -15.85 -2.10 21.70
CA ALA A 160 -15.79 -3.03 22.82
C ALA A 160 -16.02 -4.48 22.37
N THR A 161 -17.01 -4.71 21.50
CA THR A 161 -17.34 -6.03 20.95
C THR A 161 -16.16 -6.60 20.14
N ARG A 162 -15.52 -5.78 19.30
CA ARG A 162 -14.36 -6.18 18.52
C ARG A 162 -13.15 -6.48 19.40
N LYS A 163 -12.85 -5.61 20.37
CA LYS A 163 -11.77 -5.84 21.33
C LYS A 163 -11.96 -7.15 22.06
N MET A 164 -13.16 -7.40 22.59
CA MET A 164 -13.49 -8.66 23.27
C MET A 164 -13.23 -9.87 22.38
N ARG A 165 -13.73 -9.85 21.13
CA ARG A 165 -13.54 -10.94 20.15
C ARG A 165 -12.06 -11.20 19.87
N PHE A 166 -11.31 -10.17 19.51
CA PHE A 166 -9.92 -10.32 19.12
C PHE A 166 -9.01 -10.65 20.31
N THR A 167 -9.33 -10.19 21.52
CA THR A 167 -8.68 -10.68 22.75
C THR A 167 -8.92 -12.18 22.95
N GLY A 168 -10.12 -12.69 22.66
CA GLY A 168 -10.39 -14.13 22.64
C GLY A 168 -9.49 -14.89 21.67
N PHE A 169 -9.32 -14.36 20.45
CA PHE A 169 -8.44 -14.96 19.44
C PHE A 169 -6.97 -14.97 19.87
N LEU A 170 -6.48 -13.87 20.47
CA LEU A 170 -5.11 -13.82 21.01
C LEU A 170 -4.88 -14.86 22.11
N LYS A 171 -5.85 -15.06 23.00
CA LYS A 171 -5.79 -16.11 24.03
C LYS A 171 -5.74 -17.50 23.41
N ASN A 172 -6.58 -17.77 22.40
CA ASN A 172 -6.55 -19.03 21.68
C ASN A 172 -5.20 -19.30 21.01
N MET A 173 -4.64 -18.29 20.34
CA MET A 173 -3.31 -18.38 19.73
C MET A 173 -2.22 -18.67 20.78
N LYS A 174 -2.23 -17.97 21.93
CA LYS A 174 -1.31 -18.27 23.04
C LYS A 174 -1.41 -19.73 23.47
N THR A 175 -2.62 -20.22 23.74
CA THR A 175 -2.85 -21.61 24.16
C THR A 175 -2.27 -22.59 23.16
N LEU A 176 -2.54 -22.40 21.87
CA LEU A 176 -1.99 -23.26 20.81
C LEU A 176 -0.47 -23.20 20.70
N SER A 177 0.10 -22.01 20.80
CA SER A 177 1.54 -21.78 20.71
C SER A 177 2.33 -22.31 21.91
N GLU A 178 1.69 -22.43 23.07
CA GLU A 178 2.28 -23.03 24.28
C GLU A 178 2.02 -24.54 24.38
N GLY A 179 1.53 -25.17 23.31
CA GLY A 179 1.29 -26.62 23.24
C GLY A 179 -0.05 -27.08 23.84
N GLY A 180 -0.91 -26.14 24.23
CA GLY A 180 -2.27 -26.41 24.66
C GLY A 180 -3.20 -26.80 23.51
N LYS A 181 -4.40 -27.26 23.88
CA LYS A 181 -5.49 -27.58 22.94
C LYS A 181 -6.65 -26.64 23.22
N LEU A 182 -7.34 -26.19 22.17
CA LEU A 182 -8.56 -25.42 22.32
C LEU A 182 -9.74 -26.33 22.60
N GLU A 183 -10.63 -25.88 23.47
CA GLU A 183 -11.92 -26.51 23.66
C GLU A 183 -12.77 -26.33 22.40
N LYS A 184 -13.55 -27.36 22.06
CA LYS A 184 -14.48 -27.27 20.93
C LYS A 184 -15.52 -26.18 21.25
N PRO A 185 -15.74 -25.20 20.37
CA PRO A 185 -16.78 -24.21 20.58
C PRO A 185 -18.13 -24.88 20.79
N THR A 186 -18.84 -24.48 21.86
CA THR A 186 -20.20 -24.94 22.15
C THR A 186 -21.24 -24.24 21.27
N ALA A 187 -20.90 -23.07 20.74
CA ALA A 187 -21.72 -22.32 19.80
C ALA A 187 -21.21 -22.49 18.35
N PRO A 188 -22.12 -22.52 17.36
CA PRO A 188 -21.72 -22.48 15.96
C PRO A 188 -20.94 -21.21 15.66
N PRO A 189 -19.96 -21.25 14.72
CA PRO A 189 -19.19 -20.08 14.34
C PRO A 189 -20.10 -18.99 13.78
N PRO A 190 -19.73 -17.71 13.94
CA PRO A 190 -20.51 -16.62 13.37
C PRO A 190 -20.66 -16.78 11.86
N VAL A 191 -21.88 -16.61 11.36
CA VAL A 191 -22.14 -16.65 9.91
C VAL A 191 -21.53 -15.39 9.28
N LEU A 192 -20.61 -15.59 8.35
CA LEU A 192 -20.05 -14.51 7.55
C LEU A 192 -21.03 -14.09 6.46
N SER A 193 -20.99 -12.82 6.05
CA SER A 193 -21.89 -12.35 5.00
C SER A 193 -21.42 -12.87 3.65
N THR A 194 -22.36 -13.40 2.87
CA THR A 194 -22.16 -13.99 1.54
C THR A 194 -22.36 -12.98 0.41
N ALA A 195 -22.37 -11.67 0.73
CA ALA A 195 -22.59 -10.63 -0.28
C ALA A 195 -21.52 -10.73 -1.40
N PRO A 196 -21.93 -10.64 -2.69
CA PRO A 196 -20.99 -10.67 -3.80
C PRO A 196 -19.96 -9.54 -3.71
N TRP A 197 -18.83 -9.75 -4.38
CA TRP A 197 -17.77 -8.76 -4.47
C TRP A 197 -18.22 -7.55 -5.27
N LEU A 198 -17.78 -6.35 -4.88
CA LEU A 198 -18.08 -5.12 -5.63
C LEU A 198 -17.56 -5.21 -7.07
N VAL A 199 -16.34 -5.72 -7.23
CA VAL A 199 -15.77 -6.11 -8.52
C VAL A 199 -15.97 -7.63 -8.66
N ALA A 200 -16.76 -8.05 -9.64
CA ALA A 200 -17.16 -9.45 -9.79
C ALA A 200 -15.96 -10.40 -10.00
N GLU A 201 -14.97 -9.97 -10.78
CA GLU A 201 -13.77 -10.73 -11.12
C GLU A 201 -12.53 -9.83 -10.92
N PRO A 202 -12.10 -9.61 -9.67
CA PRO A 202 -10.95 -8.77 -9.41
C PRO A 202 -9.68 -9.45 -9.88
N HIS A 203 -8.79 -8.65 -10.46
CA HIS A 203 -7.49 -9.10 -10.91
C HIS A 203 -6.42 -8.41 -10.07
N TYR A 204 -6.17 -9.01 -8.90
CA TYR A 204 -5.13 -8.53 -7.99
C TYR A 204 -3.74 -8.82 -8.54
N VAL A 205 -2.95 -7.77 -8.64
CA VAL A 205 -1.55 -7.84 -9.04
C VAL A 205 -0.66 -7.40 -7.89
N THR A 206 0.36 -8.21 -7.65
CA THR A 206 1.42 -7.93 -6.68
C THR A 206 2.72 -7.61 -7.41
N ILE A 207 3.35 -6.49 -7.08
CA ILE A 207 4.65 -6.07 -7.62
C ILE A 207 5.64 -6.04 -6.47
N PRO A 208 6.37 -7.14 -6.20
CA PRO A 208 7.45 -7.14 -5.23
C PRO A 208 8.70 -6.48 -5.83
N MET A 209 9.34 -5.61 -5.06
CA MET A 209 10.60 -4.97 -5.40
C MET A 209 11.48 -4.97 -4.16
N SER A 210 12.78 -5.15 -4.33
CA SER A 210 13.71 -5.11 -3.19
C SER A 210 15.06 -4.53 -3.57
N ILE A 211 15.76 -4.02 -2.55
CA ILE A 211 17.15 -3.59 -2.67
C ILE A 211 17.88 -3.79 -1.34
N ASP A 212 19.11 -4.31 -1.41
CA ASP A 212 19.94 -4.46 -0.22
C ASP A 212 20.66 -3.14 0.10
N VAL A 213 20.78 -2.82 1.38
CA VAL A 213 21.35 -1.58 1.93
C VAL A 213 22.47 -1.94 2.91
N ASN A 214 23.62 -1.29 2.76
CA ASN A 214 24.79 -1.51 3.62
C ASN A 214 24.70 -0.70 4.92
N ALA A 215 23.61 -0.90 5.66
CA ALA A 215 23.40 -0.31 6.97
C ALA A 215 22.52 -1.22 7.85
N PRO A 216 22.66 -1.16 9.19
CA PRO A 216 21.77 -1.85 10.12
C PRO A 216 20.32 -1.37 10.00
N ALA A 217 19.35 -2.26 10.23
CA ALA A 217 17.92 -1.97 10.02
C ALA A 217 17.41 -0.77 10.85
N ASP A 218 17.85 -0.63 12.11
CA ASP A 218 17.50 0.53 12.93
C ASP A 218 17.96 1.85 12.29
N LYS A 219 19.17 1.89 11.69
CA LYS A 219 19.70 3.07 11.00
C LYS A 219 18.93 3.35 9.71
N VAL A 220 18.63 2.30 8.94
CA VAL A 220 17.85 2.41 7.70
C VAL A 220 16.46 2.95 8.04
N TRP A 221 15.75 2.31 8.95
CA TRP A 221 14.36 2.68 9.28
C TRP A 221 14.26 4.07 9.90
N ALA A 222 15.20 4.47 10.76
CA ALA A 222 15.25 5.83 11.29
C ALA A 222 15.43 6.90 10.21
N ARG A 223 15.99 6.53 9.03
CA ARG A 223 16.29 7.44 7.94
C ARG A 223 15.16 7.58 6.91
N ILE A 224 14.42 6.51 6.64
CA ILE A 224 13.44 6.46 5.54
C ILE A 224 12.04 6.04 5.99
N GLY A 225 11.87 5.62 7.24
CA GLY A 225 10.70 4.89 7.72
C GLY A 225 9.58 5.74 8.30
N LYS A 226 9.73 7.06 8.45
CA LYS A 226 8.59 7.91 8.82
C LYS A 226 7.64 8.02 7.64
N TYR A 227 6.34 8.17 7.90
CA TYR A 227 5.34 8.01 6.86
C TYR A 227 5.44 9.07 5.77
N CYS A 228 5.89 10.29 6.13
CA CYS A 228 6.16 11.36 5.17
C CYS A 228 7.63 11.52 4.73
N ASP A 229 8.56 10.65 5.14
CA ASP A 229 9.94 10.66 4.61
C ASP A 229 9.96 10.41 3.09
N ILE A 230 8.90 9.82 2.54
CA ILE A 230 8.65 9.71 1.09
C ILE A 230 8.70 11.06 0.37
N GLY A 231 8.48 12.17 1.09
CA GLY A 231 8.73 13.53 0.64
C GLY A 231 10.13 13.75 0.08
N GLU A 232 11.11 13.04 0.65
CA GLU A 232 12.52 13.18 0.30
C GLU A 232 12.97 12.19 -0.77
N TRP A 233 12.46 10.97 -0.77
CA TRP A 233 12.94 9.89 -1.65
C TRP A 233 12.02 9.56 -2.84
N GLY A 234 10.81 10.12 -2.92
CA GLY A 234 9.86 9.78 -3.99
C GLY A 234 8.87 10.87 -4.39
N PHE A 235 8.01 11.29 -3.46
CA PHE A 235 6.89 12.21 -3.74
C PHE A 235 6.99 13.49 -2.90
N PRO A 236 7.56 14.57 -3.45
CA PRO A 236 7.84 15.78 -2.69
C PRO A 236 6.55 16.47 -2.23
N GLY A 237 6.62 17.15 -1.09
CA GLY A 237 5.46 17.85 -0.50
C GLY A 237 4.51 16.95 0.30
N CYS A 238 5.00 15.80 0.79
CA CYS A 238 4.23 14.99 1.72
C CYS A 238 3.95 15.77 3.01
N THR A 239 2.69 15.84 3.40
CA THR A 239 2.28 16.33 4.72
C THR A 239 1.21 15.40 5.29
N ILE A 240 1.14 15.32 6.62
CA ILE A 240 0.06 14.62 7.33
C ILE A 240 -1.14 15.56 7.41
N THR A 241 -2.28 15.10 6.90
CA THR A 241 -3.54 15.88 6.87
C THR A 241 -4.50 15.50 7.98
N SER A 242 -4.31 14.33 8.59
CA SER A 242 -5.09 13.86 9.74
C SER A 242 -4.31 12.80 10.53
N GLY A 243 -4.58 12.71 11.83
CA GLY A 243 -3.83 11.86 12.76
C GLY A 243 -2.41 12.35 12.99
N LYS A 244 -1.57 11.48 13.53
CA LYS A 244 -0.17 11.76 13.83
C LYS A 244 0.76 10.88 13.00
N ASP A 245 1.87 11.45 12.57
CA ASP A 245 2.86 10.75 11.74
C ASP A 245 3.27 9.40 12.36
N GLY A 246 3.23 8.35 11.55
CA GLY A 246 3.59 7.00 11.94
C GLY A 246 2.58 6.27 12.86
N GLU A 247 1.38 6.81 13.08
CA GLU A 247 0.29 6.15 13.80
C GLU A 247 -0.73 5.54 12.83
N LEU A 248 -1.39 4.44 13.24
CA LEU A 248 -2.48 3.84 12.46
C LEU A 248 -3.61 4.85 12.26
N GLY A 249 -4.13 4.92 11.03
CA GLY A 249 -5.16 5.87 10.64
C GLY A 249 -4.62 7.25 10.24
N ALA A 250 -3.31 7.50 10.34
CA ALA A 250 -2.71 8.74 9.83
C ALA A 250 -2.93 8.87 8.32
N ILE A 251 -3.30 10.07 7.87
CA ILE A 251 -3.59 10.37 6.47
C ILE A 251 -2.52 11.32 5.93
N ARG A 252 -1.96 11.01 4.77
CA ARG A 252 -0.99 11.88 4.07
C ARG A 252 -1.54 12.45 2.76
N THR A 253 -0.98 13.56 2.30
CA THR A 253 -1.40 14.23 1.05
C THR A 253 -1.24 13.39 -0.21
N ILE A 254 -0.30 12.45 -0.22
CA ILE A 254 -0.07 11.56 -1.37
C ILE A 254 -1.27 10.64 -1.51
N GLY A 255 -2.08 10.84 -2.56
CA GLY A 255 -3.25 10.00 -2.83
C GLY A 255 -4.38 10.07 -1.79
N ASN A 256 -4.26 10.87 -0.73
CA ASN A 256 -5.01 10.73 0.53
C ASN A 256 -4.80 9.34 1.17
N GLU A 257 -3.55 8.87 1.15
CA GLU A 257 -3.20 7.55 1.63
C GLU A 257 -3.31 7.45 3.16
N VAL A 258 -3.92 6.36 3.62
CA VAL A 258 -4.11 6.05 5.03
C VAL A 258 -3.10 5.00 5.46
N LEU A 259 -2.44 5.19 6.60
CA LEU A 259 -1.56 4.18 7.20
C LEU A 259 -2.42 3.11 7.89
N VAL A 260 -2.39 1.87 7.40
CA VAL A 260 -3.33 0.81 7.79
C VAL A 260 -2.70 -0.40 8.47
N GLY A 261 -1.38 -0.50 8.47
CA GLY A 261 -0.62 -1.52 9.18
C GLY A 261 0.77 -1.02 9.50
N LYS A 262 1.38 -1.53 10.58
CA LYS A 262 2.72 -1.13 11.01
C LYS A 262 3.34 -2.23 11.87
N THR A 263 4.65 -2.41 11.72
CA THR A 263 5.51 -3.18 12.63
C THR A 263 6.66 -2.28 13.11
N LYS A 264 7.67 -2.85 13.78
CA LYS A 264 8.90 -2.11 14.10
C LYS A 264 9.56 -1.48 12.86
N TYR A 265 9.60 -2.21 11.75
CA TYR A 265 10.35 -1.85 10.54
C TYR A 265 9.52 -1.91 9.25
N SER A 266 8.20 -1.89 9.36
CA SER A 266 7.36 -1.80 8.18
C SER A 266 6.14 -0.92 8.41
N TYR A 267 5.59 -0.38 7.33
CA TYR A 267 4.26 0.18 7.31
C TYR A 267 3.53 -0.21 6.03
N ILE A 268 2.21 -0.34 6.15
CA ILE A 268 1.29 -0.61 5.05
C ILE A 268 0.38 0.61 4.92
N TYR A 269 0.15 1.05 3.69
CA TYR A 269 -0.79 2.12 3.39
C TYR A 269 -1.77 1.72 2.30
N THR A 270 -2.88 2.44 2.21
CA THR A 270 -3.90 2.25 1.17
C THR A 270 -4.41 3.57 0.61
N GLN A 271 -4.94 3.55 -0.61
CA GLN A 271 -5.75 4.64 -1.16
C GLN A 271 -7.24 4.30 -0.98
N PRO A 272 -8.00 5.08 -0.19
CA PRO A 272 -9.42 4.83 0.00
C PRO A 272 -10.25 4.94 -1.29
N LYS A 273 -11.42 4.29 -1.31
CA LYS A 273 -12.36 4.38 -2.42
C LYS A 273 -12.83 5.83 -2.61
N ARG A 274 -12.92 6.25 -3.88
CA ARG A 274 -13.48 7.55 -4.29
C ARG A 274 -14.81 7.37 -4.98
N ALA A 275 -15.69 8.36 -4.80
CA ALA A 275 -17.00 8.39 -5.42
C ALA A 275 -16.87 8.38 -6.94
N GLY A 276 -17.71 7.58 -7.61
CA GLY A 276 -17.77 7.49 -9.07
C GLY A 276 -16.54 6.88 -9.75
N SER A 277 -15.59 6.34 -8.99
CA SER A 277 -14.39 5.68 -9.52
C SER A 277 -14.42 4.18 -9.26
N ASN A 278 -13.89 3.40 -10.19
CA ASN A 278 -13.62 1.98 -9.95
C ASN A 278 -12.62 1.85 -8.80
N TYR A 279 -12.96 1.04 -7.80
CA TYR A 279 -12.07 0.81 -6.68
C TYR A 279 -10.97 -0.19 -7.07
N ILE A 280 -9.71 0.23 -6.97
CA ILE A 280 -8.56 -0.57 -7.39
C ILE A 280 -7.83 -1.24 -6.23
N MET A 281 -8.39 -1.25 -5.01
CA MET A 281 -7.80 -1.87 -3.81
C MET A 281 -6.28 -1.60 -3.64
N TYR A 282 -5.87 -0.35 -3.83
CA TYR A 282 -4.45 -0.01 -3.91
C TYR A 282 -3.80 0.02 -2.54
N HIS A 283 -2.70 -0.72 -2.39
CA HIS A 283 -1.88 -0.80 -1.20
C HIS A 283 -0.40 -0.76 -1.56
N GLY A 284 0.39 -0.24 -0.62
CA GLY A 284 1.83 -0.43 -0.61
C GLY A 284 2.31 -0.86 0.77
N ASP A 285 3.29 -1.76 0.77
CA ASP A 285 3.97 -2.27 1.95
C ASP A 285 5.46 -1.96 1.81
N LEU A 286 6.00 -1.17 2.74
CA LEU A 286 7.43 -0.86 2.82
C LEU A 286 7.99 -1.49 4.10
N GLU A 287 9.00 -2.33 3.95
CA GLU A 287 9.66 -3.07 5.04
C GLU A 287 11.18 -2.91 4.95
N ALA A 288 11.83 -2.74 6.11
CA ALA A 288 13.27 -2.90 6.29
C ALA A 288 13.55 -4.22 7.03
N GLU A 289 13.86 -5.27 6.27
CA GLU A 289 14.18 -6.60 6.78
C GLU A 289 15.66 -6.68 7.18
N PRO A 290 15.98 -6.94 8.47
CA PRO A 290 17.37 -7.15 8.88
C PRO A 290 17.92 -8.44 8.26
N LEU A 291 19.00 -8.35 7.47
CA LEU A 291 19.69 -9.52 6.92
C LEU A 291 20.85 -9.95 7.82
N THR A 292 21.64 -8.97 8.28
CA THR A 292 22.74 -9.14 9.23
C THR A 292 22.76 -7.97 10.21
N ALA A 293 23.75 -7.93 11.11
CA ALA A 293 23.96 -6.78 11.98
C ALA A 293 24.29 -5.47 11.21
N THR A 294 24.77 -5.56 9.96
CA THR A 294 25.25 -4.41 9.18
C THR A 294 24.58 -4.27 7.81
N THR A 295 23.67 -5.16 7.45
CA THR A 295 22.95 -5.13 6.16
C THR A 295 21.46 -5.35 6.35
N THR A 296 20.69 -4.66 5.51
CA THR A 296 19.22 -4.65 5.53
C THR A 296 18.71 -4.81 4.12
N ARG A 297 17.62 -5.54 3.92
CA ARG A 297 16.86 -5.52 2.67
C ARG A 297 15.68 -4.59 2.82
N LEU A 298 15.56 -3.60 1.94
CA LEU A 298 14.33 -2.86 1.77
C LEU A 298 13.43 -3.65 0.82
N ASN A 299 12.25 -4.03 1.27
CA ASN A 299 11.20 -4.60 0.45
C ASN A 299 10.12 -3.53 0.24
N TYR A 300 9.74 -3.28 -1.01
CA TYR A 300 8.57 -2.47 -1.34
C TYR A 300 7.64 -3.31 -2.22
N THR A 301 6.49 -3.67 -1.69
CA THR A 301 5.46 -4.41 -2.44
C THR A 301 4.27 -3.53 -2.72
N LEU A 302 3.81 -3.49 -3.97
CA LEU A 302 2.53 -2.93 -4.33
C LEU A 302 1.51 -4.03 -4.53
N LEU A 303 0.28 -3.81 -4.08
CA LEU A 303 -0.88 -4.65 -4.38
C LEU A 303 -2.01 -3.75 -4.89
N TYR A 304 -2.64 -4.13 -5.99
CA TYR A 304 -3.81 -3.42 -6.50
C TYR A 304 -4.60 -4.30 -7.46
N ASP A 305 -5.88 -3.99 -7.61
CA ASP A 305 -6.75 -4.53 -8.64
C ASP A 305 -6.60 -3.71 -9.92
N ASN A 306 -6.30 -4.39 -11.02
CA ASN A 306 -6.21 -3.77 -12.35
C ASN A 306 -7.25 -4.31 -13.33
N SER A 307 -8.32 -4.95 -12.82
CA SER A 307 -9.47 -5.46 -13.57
C SER A 307 -10.11 -4.42 -14.49
N ALA A 308 -10.05 -3.14 -14.12
CA ALA A 308 -10.61 -2.03 -14.90
C ALA A 308 -9.78 -1.63 -16.13
N LEU A 309 -8.58 -2.19 -16.32
CA LEU A 309 -7.76 -1.93 -17.51
C LEU A 309 -8.26 -2.75 -18.71
N PRO A 310 -8.27 -2.16 -19.92
CA PRO A 310 -9.01 -2.69 -21.06
C PRO A 310 -8.47 -4.01 -21.62
N ASP A 311 -7.16 -4.25 -21.50
CA ASP A 311 -6.48 -5.41 -22.06
C ASP A 311 -5.19 -5.72 -21.31
N ASP A 312 -4.57 -6.85 -21.63
CA ASP A 312 -3.36 -7.32 -20.97
C ASP A 312 -2.13 -6.46 -21.28
N ALA A 313 -2.09 -5.79 -22.44
CA ALA A 313 -1.01 -4.87 -22.76
C ALA A 313 -1.06 -3.61 -21.89
N ALA A 314 -2.26 -3.07 -21.64
CA ALA A 314 -2.49 -1.96 -20.73
C ALA A 314 -2.15 -2.36 -19.28
N LYS A 315 -2.54 -3.57 -18.84
CA LYS A 315 -2.17 -4.11 -17.53
C LYS A 315 -0.66 -4.23 -17.37
N GLN A 316 0.02 -4.84 -18.34
CA GLN A 316 1.46 -5.02 -18.30
C GLN A 316 2.20 -3.66 -18.29
N LYS A 317 1.76 -2.71 -19.11
CA LYS A 317 2.33 -1.36 -19.13
C LYS A 317 2.14 -0.62 -17.79
N ASP A 318 0.98 -0.76 -17.15
CA ASP A 318 0.74 -0.17 -15.83
C ASP A 318 1.65 -0.79 -14.76
N ILE A 319 1.83 -2.13 -14.79
CA ILE A 319 2.76 -2.86 -13.91
C ILE A 319 4.19 -2.36 -14.09
N GLU A 320 4.66 -2.25 -15.33
CA GLU A 320 6.01 -1.79 -15.65
C GLU A 320 6.23 -0.34 -15.20
N ASN A 321 5.30 0.56 -15.49
CA ASN A 321 5.38 1.96 -15.06
C ASN A 321 5.49 2.08 -13.53
N ARG A 322 4.70 1.30 -12.80
CA ARG A 322 4.76 1.26 -11.33
C ARG A 322 6.10 0.70 -10.87
N ARG A 323 6.52 -0.46 -11.39
CA ARG A 323 7.80 -1.08 -11.05
C ARG A 323 8.95 -0.09 -11.25
N THR A 324 9.06 0.53 -12.42
CA THR A 324 10.10 1.53 -12.70
C THR A 324 10.10 2.67 -11.68
N ARG A 325 8.93 3.25 -11.39
CA ARG A 325 8.82 4.36 -10.45
C ARG A 325 9.25 3.97 -9.03
N PHE A 326 8.79 2.82 -8.53
CA PHE A 326 9.04 2.42 -7.15
C PHE A 326 10.43 1.77 -6.96
N THR A 327 11.01 1.16 -8.00
CA THR A 327 12.43 0.78 -8.00
C THR A 327 13.33 2.02 -7.87
N GLN A 328 13.03 3.11 -8.60
CA GLN A 328 13.78 4.37 -8.44
C GLN A 328 13.70 4.92 -7.01
N MET A 329 12.54 4.79 -6.36
CA MET A 329 12.35 5.20 -4.97
C MET A 329 13.18 4.34 -4.00
N LEU A 330 13.27 3.03 -4.23
CA LEU A 330 14.14 2.12 -3.47
C LEU A 330 15.62 2.49 -3.61
N GLU A 331 16.06 2.83 -4.81
CA GLU A 331 17.43 3.31 -5.05
C GLU A 331 17.71 4.61 -4.26
N ASN A 332 16.77 5.55 -4.29
CA ASN A 332 16.87 6.79 -3.52
C ASN A 332 16.96 6.49 -2.01
N MET A 333 16.09 5.62 -1.49
CA MET A 333 16.13 5.21 -0.08
C MET A 333 17.48 4.57 0.30
N LYS A 334 18.03 3.70 -0.55
CA LYS A 334 19.36 3.10 -0.34
C LYS A 334 20.44 4.17 -0.22
N LEU A 335 20.48 5.12 -1.15
CA LEU A 335 21.46 6.21 -1.11
C LEU A 335 21.38 6.99 0.20
N LEU A 336 20.18 7.42 0.58
CA LEU A 336 19.95 8.17 1.81
C LEU A 336 20.36 7.38 3.06
N ALA A 337 20.00 6.09 3.13
CA ALA A 337 20.31 5.22 4.25
C ALA A 337 21.81 4.89 4.38
N GLU A 338 22.53 4.85 3.25
CA GLU A 338 23.99 4.71 3.20
C GLU A 338 24.73 6.04 3.44
N GLY A 339 24.01 7.15 3.66
CA GLY A 339 24.59 8.47 3.92
C GLY A 339 25.07 9.19 2.65
N LYS A 340 24.57 8.79 1.48
CA LYS A 340 24.87 9.44 0.20
C LYS A 340 23.76 10.45 -0.14
N PRO A 341 24.10 11.59 -0.78
CA PRO A 341 23.11 12.51 -1.28
C PRO A 341 22.36 11.90 -2.47
N LEU A 342 21.13 12.36 -2.72
CA LEU A 342 20.41 12.04 -3.95
C LEU A 342 21.00 12.81 -5.13
N PRO A 343 21.06 12.21 -6.34
CA PRO A 343 21.38 12.93 -7.56
C PRO A 343 20.41 14.10 -7.80
N GLU A 344 20.90 15.14 -8.49
CA GLU A 344 20.02 16.23 -8.93
C GLU A 344 18.90 15.68 -9.83
N GLY A 345 17.65 16.06 -9.53
CA GLY A 345 16.48 15.59 -10.27
C GLY A 345 15.98 14.19 -9.90
N ALA A 346 16.61 13.48 -8.94
CA ALA A 346 16.19 12.15 -8.48
C ALA A 346 14.74 12.10 -7.94
N VAL A 347 14.26 13.24 -7.44
CA VAL A 347 12.86 13.44 -7.07
C VAL A 347 12.30 14.59 -7.90
N ARG A 348 11.28 14.28 -8.72
CA ARG A 348 10.64 15.26 -9.60
C ARG A 348 9.90 16.29 -8.75
N ARG A 349 10.46 17.50 -8.62
CA ARG A 349 9.82 18.61 -7.90
C ARG A 349 8.45 18.92 -8.51
N PRO A 350 7.43 19.32 -7.71
CA PRO A 350 6.19 19.83 -8.25
C PRO A 350 6.54 21.06 -9.08
N THR A 351 6.07 21.13 -10.33
CA THR A 351 6.20 22.34 -11.13
C THR A 351 5.47 23.46 -10.37
N PRO A 352 6.11 24.61 -10.07
CA PRO A 352 5.42 25.74 -9.48
C PRO A 352 4.19 26.08 -10.32
N PRO A 353 3.05 26.47 -9.70
CA PRO A 353 1.94 27.02 -10.48
C PRO A 353 2.48 28.17 -11.32
N ALA A 354 2.18 28.18 -12.62
CA ALA A 354 2.59 29.24 -13.51
C ALA A 354 2.17 30.58 -12.89
N ALA A 355 3.13 31.49 -12.71
CA ALA A 355 2.84 32.81 -12.17
C ALA A 355 1.74 33.45 -13.03
N ALA A 356 0.63 33.81 -12.40
CA ALA A 356 -0.46 34.50 -13.07
C ALA A 356 0.08 35.82 -13.62
N THR A 357 0.39 35.86 -14.92
CA THR A 357 0.67 37.11 -15.61
C THR A 357 -0.60 37.92 -15.58
N THR A 358 -0.60 38.99 -14.79
CA THR A 358 -1.65 40.00 -14.77
C THR A 358 -1.72 40.59 -16.19
N PRO A 359 -2.88 40.56 -16.87
CA PRO A 359 -3.00 41.25 -18.15
C PRO A 359 -2.82 42.75 -17.88
N ARG A 360 -1.95 43.40 -18.65
CA ARG A 360 -1.88 44.86 -18.75
C ARG A 360 -2.85 45.35 -19.81
#